data_AF-A0A2E0X350-F1
#
_entry.id   AF-A0A2E0X350-F1
#
_cell.length_a   1.000
_cell.length_b   1.000
_cell.length_c   1.000
_cell.angle_alpha   90.00
_cell.angle_beta   90.00
_cell.angle_gamma   90.00
#
_symmetry.space_group_name_H-M   'P 1'
#
loop_
_entity.id
_entity.type
_entity.pdbx_description
1 polymer ?
#
loop_
_entity_poly.entity_id
_entity_poly.type
_entity_poly.pdbx_seq_one_letter_code
_entity_poly.pdbx_strand_id
1 'polypeptide(L)' 'MYDVIAVNMGTHRVRILGANATERNADAIVSMAVAEFGCDDEFFMCVVAGKYKDGDEWDMSDEDA' A
#
# COMPACT_ATOMS: atom_id res chain seq x y z
N MET A 1 11.34 -6.10 -6.19
CA MET A 1 10.20 -5.47 -6.91
C MET A 1 9.08 -5.38 -5.91
N TYR A 2 8.43 -4.23 -5.86
CA TYR A 2 7.45 -3.88 -4.84
C TYR A 2 6.14 -3.45 -5.47
N ASP A 3 5.05 -3.79 -4.81
CA ASP A 3 3.76 -3.17 -5.07
C ASP A 3 3.52 -2.10 -4.00
N VAL A 4 2.83 -1.02 -4.37
CA VAL A 4 2.40 0.01 -3.43
C VAL A 4 0.91 -0.15 -3.23
N ILE A 5 0.51 -0.22 -1.97
CA ILE A 5 -0.87 -0.42 -1.59
C ILE A 5 -1.38 0.72 -0.72
N ALA A 6 -2.68 0.96 -0.80
CA ALA A 6 -3.44 1.71 0.20
C ALA A 6 -4.25 0.69 1.01
N VAL A 7 -4.23 0.83 2.33
CA VAL A 7 -5.02 0.00 3.24
C VAL A 7 -6.01 0.88 3.98
N ASN A 8 -7.29 0.57 3.83
CA ASN A 8 -8.34 1.27 4.55
C ASN A 8 -8.37 0.83 6.01
N MET A 9 -8.19 1.76 6.96
CA MET A 9 -8.11 1.43 8.39
C MET A 9 -9.44 1.00 9.00
N GLY A 10 -10.58 1.37 8.39
CA GLY A 10 -11.90 0.98 8.87
C GLY A 10 -12.37 -0.39 8.38
N THR A 11 -11.98 -0.78 7.17
CA THR A 11 -12.44 -2.02 6.50
C THR A 11 -11.34 -3.04 6.29
N HIS A 12 -10.08 -2.66 6.53
CA HIS A 12 -8.87 -3.43 6.25
C HIS A 12 -8.78 -3.90 4.79
N ARG A 13 -9.42 -3.19 3.86
CA ARG A 13 -9.36 -3.52 2.44
C ARG A 13 -8.14 -2.91 1.81
N VAL A 14 -7.43 -3.74 1.04
CA VAL A 14 -6.25 -3.37 0.27
C VAL A 14 -6.67 -2.86 -1.10
N ARG A 15 -6.04 -1.78 -1.56
CA ARG A 15 -6.14 -1.26 -2.92
C ARG A 15 -4.76 -1.11 -3.52
N ILE A 16 -4.55 -1.59 -4.74
CA ILE A 16 -3.25 -1.51 -5.41
C ILE A 16 -3.09 -0.13 -6.08
N LEU A 17 -2.07 0.62 -5.68
CA LEU A 17 -1.73 1.94 -6.24
C LEU A 17 -0.65 1.85 -7.32
N GLY A 18 0.26 0.89 -7.20
CA GLY A 18 1.31 0.64 -8.18
C GLY A 18 1.80 -0.79 -8.07
N ALA A 19 2.10 -1.42 -9.20
CA ALA A 19 2.55 -2.80 -9.25
C ALA A 19 3.91 -2.94 -9.93
N ASN A 20 4.72 -3.90 -9.48
CA ASN A 20 6.04 -4.21 -10.04
C ASN A 20 6.95 -2.98 -10.14
N ALA A 21 6.96 -2.14 -9.12
CA ALA A 21 7.84 -0.99 -9.02
C ALA A 21 9.24 -1.38 -8.51
N THR A 22 10.25 -0.62 -8.92
CA THR A 22 11.53 -0.57 -8.20
C THR A 22 11.31 0.12 -6.85
N GLU A 23 12.17 -0.13 -5.88
CA GLU A 23 12.10 0.49 -4.55
C GLU A 23 11.96 2.02 -4.62
N ARG A 24 12.83 2.67 -5.42
CA ARG A 24 12.78 4.12 -5.63
C ARG A 24 11.44 4.61 -6.23
N ASN A 25 10.86 3.85 -7.14
CA ASN A 25 9.57 4.23 -7.73
C ASN A 25 8.42 3.98 -6.76
N ALA A 26 8.51 2.93 -5.94
CA ALA A 26 7.52 2.62 -4.91
C ALA A 26 7.45 3.74 -3.86
N ASP A 27 8.60 4.22 -3.36
CA ASP A 27 8.66 5.34 -2.42
C ASP A 27 8.08 6.64 -2.99
N ALA A 28 8.31 6.89 -4.29
CA ALA A 28 7.72 8.03 -4.97
C ALA A 28 6.19 7.91 -5.04
N ILE A 29 5.66 6.73 -5.36
CA ILE A 29 4.22 6.48 -5.40
C ILE A 29 3.60 6.66 -4.01
N VAL A 30 4.23 6.15 -2.95
CA VAL A 30 3.78 6.37 -1.56
C VAL A 30 3.72 7.87 -1.25
N SER A 31 4.78 8.61 -1.56
CA SER A 31 4.84 10.05 -1.30
C SER A 31 3.74 10.82 -2.05
N MET A 32 3.46 10.42 -3.30
CA MET A 32 2.38 11.01 -4.10
C MET A 32 1.00 10.67 -3.52
N ALA A 33 0.78 9.42 -3.10
CA ALA A 33 -0.47 8.98 -2.52
C ALA A 33 -0.78 9.71 -1.20
N VAL A 34 0.23 9.86 -0.33
CA VAL A 34 0.11 10.64 0.92
C VAL A 34 -0.28 12.09 0.62
N ALA A 35 0.32 12.71 -0.38
CA ALA A 35 0.03 14.09 -0.75
C ALA A 35 -1.37 14.28 -1.38
N GLU A 36 -1.86 13.29 -2.11
CA GLU A 36 -3.14 13.36 -2.83
C GLU A 36 -4.34 12.97 -1.94
N PHE A 37 -4.20 11.92 -1.13
CA PHE A 37 -5.30 11.31 -0.39
C PHE A 37 -5.26 11.59 1.12
N GLY A 38 -4.11 12.01 1.66
CA GLY A 38 -3.93 12.12 3.12
C GLY A 38 -3.89 10.75 3.81
N CYS A 39 -3.70 10.74 5.13
CA CYS A 39 -3.55 9.50 5.93
C CYS A 39 -4.60 9.38 7.05
N ASP A 40 -5.76 10.03 6.91
CA ASP A 40 -6.78 10.05 7.96
C ASP A 40 -7.54 8.72 8.09
N ASP A 41 -7.87 8.09 6.94
CA ASP A 41 -8.67 6.85 6.87
C ASP A 41 -7.93 5.67 6.23
N GLU A 42 -6.80 5.93 5.56
CA GLU A 42 -5.98 4.91 4.89
C GLU A 42 -4.49 5.15 5.19
N PHE A 43 -3.69 4.09 5.16
CA PHE A 43 -2.23 4.20 5.13
C PHE A 43 -1.67 3.59 3.86
N PHE A 44 -0.47 4.00 3.49
CA PHE A 44 0.21 3.58 2.27
C PHE A 44 1.53 2.90 2.60
N MET A 45 1.82 1.80 1.93
CA MET A 45 3.09 1.12 2.12
C MET A 45 3.54 0.33 0.89
N CYS A 46 4.82 0.01 0.89
CA CYS A 46 5.45 -0.87 -0.08
C CYS A 46 5.41 -2.31 0.43
N VAL A 47 4.91 -3.23 -0.38
CA VAL A 47 4.90 -4.67 -0.09
C VAL A 47 5.63 -5.44 -1.17
N VAL A 48 6.02 -6.69 -0.88
CA VAL A 48 6.58 -7.59 -1.90
C VAL A 48 5.58 -7.72 -3.05
N ALA A 49 6.06 -7.59 -4.28
CA ALA A 49 5.19 -7.65 -5.46
C ALA A 49 4.39 -8.97 -5.51
N GLY A 50 3.09 -8.86 -5.76
CA GLY A 50 2.15 -9.98 -5.81
C GLY A 50 1.71 -10.52 -4.45
N LYS A 51 2.10 -9.90 -3.33
CA LYS A 51 1.65 -10.31 -1.98
C LYS A 51 0.15 -10.13 -1.79
N TYR A 52 -0.39 -9.03 -2.29
CA TYR A 52 -1.79 -8.65 -2.16
C TYR A 52 -2.43 -8.41 -3.53
N LYS A 53 -3.75 -8.56 -3.60
CA LYS A 53 -4.61 -8.17 -4.72
C LYS A 53 -5.60 -7.11 -4.26
N ASP A 54 -6.19 -6.42 -5.23
CA ASP A 54 -7.21 -5.42 -4.96
C ASP A 54 -8.44 -6.06 -4.29
N GLY A 55 -8.86 -5.47 -3.17
CA GLY A 55 -9.94 -5.98 -2.33
C GLY A 55 -9.54 -7.05 -1.33
N ASP A 56 -8.28 -7.50 -1.31
CA ASP A 56 -7.80 -8.40 -0.26
C ASP A 56 -7.91 -7.73 1.12
N GLU A 57 -7.95 -8.57 2.15
CA GLU A 57 -7.93 -8.10 3.53
C GLU A 57 -6.49 -7.99 4.01
N TRP A 58 -6.16 -6.86 4.66
CA TRP A 58 -4.86 -6.59 5.24
C TRP A 58 -4.60 -7.52 6.42
N ASP A 59 -3.48 -8.23 6.40
CA ASP A 59 -3.04 -9.05 7.50
C ASP A 59 -2.31 -8.18 8.54
N MET A 60 -2.94 -7.94 9.70
CA MET A 60 -2.37 -7.12 10.78
C MET A 60 -1.03 -7.66 11.33
N SER A 61 -0.64 -8.91 11.03
CA SER A 61 0.69 -9.41 11.35
C SER A 61 1.81 -8.80 10.51
N ASP A 62 1.47 -8.06 9.45
CA ASP A 62 2.41 -7.38 8.57
C ASP A 62 2.77 -5.94 8.99
N GLU A 63 2.17 -5.40 10.07
CA GLU A 63 2.50 -4.06 10.59
C GLU A 63 3.87 -4.00 11.32
N ASP A 64 4.42 -5.15 11.73
CA ASP A 64 5.60 -5.24 12.62
C ASP A 64 6.93 -5.67 11.91
N ALA A 65 6.98 -5.67 10.57
CA ALA A 65 8.13 -6.17 9.79
C ALA A 65 9.01 -5.07 9.17
#